data_AF-A0A0C3C6U8-F1
#
_entry.id   AF-A0A0C3C6U8-F1
#
_cell.length_a   1.000
_cell.length_b   1.000
_cell.length_c   1.000
_cell.angle_alpha   90.00
_cell.angle_beta   90.00
_cell.angle_gamma   90.00
#
_symmetry.space_group_name_H-M   'P 1'
#
loop_
_entity.id
_entity.type
_entity.pdbx_description
1 polymer ?
#
loop_
_entity_poly.entity_id
_entity_poly.type
_entity_poly.pdbx_seq_one_letter_code
_entity_poly.pdbx_strand_id
1 'polypeptide(L)'
;MAFWERHPSIEYLNLASNLLRQGDKHWFGGSILPNKFLPRLLHLRVQLKDALVLTPILGQLLSLSIHRSINAQIPYLLRSVCPNGLPKLKSLGIGQTRHSTRKNKKTESSLWYETADGVFVCGKVRWSTSVLDGFMHSVIRGAPNLEEIGFHGSCYLLAEFMSIASHLNSFTHLKHLYFQGYNAVPVSEAERDFGAPARSLADAVPRLVTITNISPFNELYTVARIKRGENAQVTSVEFGNGNGMKIGYEDQAFPWAPRDTMA
;
A
#
# COMPACT_ATOMS: atom_id res chain seq x y z
N MET A 1 -8.28 -2.31 26.34
CA MET A 1 -9.08 -1.11 25.99
C MET A 1 -8.65 0.14 26.76
N ALA A 2 -8.42 0.05 28.08
CA ALA A 2 -8.01 1.20 28.92
C ALA A 2 -6.86 2.07 28.37
N PHE A 3 -5.86 1.48 27.70
CA PHE A 3 -4.82 2.27 27.03
C PHE A 3 -5.42 3.22 26.00
N TRP A 4 -6.21 2.71 25.05
CA TRP A 4 -6.79 3.52 23.97
C TRP A 4 -7.74 4.60 24.49
N GLU A 5 -8.53 4.28 25.52
CA GLU A 5 -9.46 5.22 26.16
C GLU A 5 -8.74 6.41 26.81
N ARG A 6 -7.53 6.20 27.34
CA ARG A 6 -6.71 7.24 27.96
C ARG A 6 -5.94 8.10 26.95
N HIS A 7 -5.90 7.71 25.68
CA HIS A 7 -5.11 8.38 24.65
C HIS A 7 -5.97 8.76 23.41
N PRO A 8 -7.04 9.57 23.57
CA PRO A 8 -7.90 9.98 22.46
C PRO A 8 -7.20 10.94 21.47
N SER A 9 -6.04 11.48 21.84
CA SER A 9 -5.25 12.41 21.02
C SER A 9 -4.28 11.73 20.06
N ILE A 10 -4.27 10.39 19.97
CA ILE A 10 -3.40 9.67 19.03
C ILE A 10 -3.79 10.02 17.59
N GLU A 11 -2.85 10.58 16.83
CA GLU A 11 -3.01 10.90 15.40
C GLU A 11 -2.30 9.89 14.50
N TYR A 12 -1.24 9.27 15.00
CA TYR A 12 -0.44 8.28 14.29
C TYR A 12 -0.35 7.00 15.11
N LEU A 13 -0.64 5.87 14.48
CA LEU A 13 -0.57 4.57 15.11
C LEU A 13 0.12 3.55 14.20
N ASN A 14 1.27 3.06 14.64
CA ASN A 14 2.02 2.01 13.96
C ASN A 14 2.06 0.72 14.79
N LEU A 15 1.27 -0.24 14.32
CA LEU A 15 1.09 -1.57 14.92
C LEU A 15 1.70 -2.68 14.06
N ALA A 16 2.32 -2.31 12.92
CA ALA A 16 3.04 -3.23 12.07
C ALA A 16 4.41 -3.55 12.67
N SER A 17 4.39 -4.23 13.82
CA SER A 17 5.58 -4.64 14.53
C SER A 17 6.02 -6.03 14.08
N ASN A 18 7.31 -6.14 13.75
CA ASN A 18 8.02 -7.41 13.57
C ASN A 18 8.20 -8.17 14.90
N LEU A 19 7.89 -7.53 16.04
CA LEU A 19 8.05 -8.09 17.38
C LEU A 19 7.02 -9.18 17.71
N LEU A 20 5.91 -9.25 16.99
CA LEU A 20 5.01 -10.40 17.06
C LEU A 20 5.58 -11.54 16.20
N ARG A 21 6.74 -12.06 16.61
CA ARG A 21 7.13 -13.45 16.29
C ARG A 21 6.08 -14.33 16.97
N GLN A 22 5.31 -15.04 16.16
CA GLN A 22 4.27 -15.99 16.56
C GLN A 22 2.99 -15.41 17.18
N GLY A 23 1.86 -15.81 16.60
CA GLY A 23 0.54 -15.79 17.23
C GLY A 23 -0.45 -14.83 16.58
N ASP A 24 -1.71 -15.27 16.51
CA ASP A 24 -2.90 -14.50 16.18
C ASP A 24 -3.19 -13.36 17.20
N LYS A 25 -2.17 -12.67 17.69
CA LYS A 25 -2.33 -11.58 18.65
C LYS A 25 -2.80 -10.34 17.91
N HIS A 26 -3.99 -9.88 18.28
CA HIS A 26 -4.62 -8.66 17.79
C HIS A 26 -4.38 -7.54 18.80
N TRP A 27 -4.19 -6.32 18.30
CA TRP A 27 -4.08 -5.13 19.15
C TRP A 27 -5.45 -4.69 19.69
N PHE A 28 -6.50 -5.00 18.93
CA PHE A 28 -7.89 -4.74 19.29
C PHE A 28 -8.62 -6.06 19.53
N GLY A 29 -9.33 -6.15 20.67
CA GLY A 29 -10.23 -7.28 20.92
C GLY A 29 -11.40 -7.25 19.94
N GLY A 30 -11.97 -8.41 19.61
CA GLY A 30 -13.11 -8.54 18.68
C GLY A 30 -14.43 -7.91 19.16
N SER A 31 -14.40 -7.06 20.20
CA SER A 31 -15.54 -6.27 20.65
C SER A 31 -15.83 -5.12 19.68
N ILE A 32 -17.11 -4.80 19.50
CA ILE A 32 -17.55 -3.63 18.72
C ILE A 32 -16.91 -2.37 19.31
N LEU A 33 -16.14 -1.65 18.50
CA LEU A 33 -15.51 -0.41 18.92
C LEU A 33 -16.54 0.75 18.92
N PRO A 34 -16.46 1.70 19.87
CA PRO A 34 -17.32 2.88 19.87
C PRO A 34 -17.14 3.74 18.60
N ASN A 35 -18.21 4.42 18.16
CA ASN A 35 -18.22 5.33 16.99
C ASN A 35 -17.27 6.55 17.09
N LYS A 36 -16.53 6.71 18.19
CA LYS A 36 -15.52 7.77 18.42
C LYS A 36 -14.22 7.20 18.98
N PHE A 37 -13.94 5.93 18.70
CA PHE A 37 -12.68 5.32 19.12
C PHE A 37 -11.52 5.99 18.37
N LEU A 38 -10.52 6.53 19.09
CA LEU A 38 -9.38 7.25 18.50
C LEU A 38 -9.82 8.33 17.49
N PRO A 39 -10.57 9.37 17.92
CA PRO A 39 -11.24 10.30 17.02
C PRO A 39 -10.28 11.21 16.24
N ARG A 40 -9.01 11.26 16.63
CA ARG A 40 -7.96 12.04 15.96
C ARG A 40 -7.01 11.20 15.11
N LEU A 41 -7.21 9.88 15.02
CA LEU A 41 -6.33 9.02 14.25
C LEU A 41 -6.39 9.35 12.75
N LEU A 42 -5.27 9.76 12.16
CA LEU A 42 -5.14 10.13 10.75
C LEU A 42 -4.27 9.13 9.97
N HIS A 43 -3.29 8.53 10.64
CA HIS A 43 -2.30 7.65 10.03
C HIS A 43 -2.28 6.31 10.75
N LEU A 44 -2.65 5.24 10.05
CA LEU A 44 -2.76 3.92 10.61
C LEU A 44 -1.91 2.92 9.83
N ARG A 45 -1.10 2.17 10.56
CA ARG A 45 -0.30 1.08 10.00
C ARG A 45 -0.47 -0.18 10.82
N VAL A 46 -0.93 -1.26 10.19
CA VAL A 46 -1.66 -2.31 10.91
C VAL A 46 -1.74 -3.61 10.09
N GLN A 47 -2.11 -4.73 10.70
CA GLN A 47 -2.47 -5.95 9.95
C GLN A 47 -3.94 -5.91 9.52
N LEU A 48 -4.33 -6.67 8.50
CA LEU A 48 -5.72 -6.64 8.03
C LEU A 48 -6.74 -6.95 9.13
N LYS A 49 -6.47 -7.92 10.00
CA LYS A 49 -7.42 -8.33 11.06
C LYS A 49 -7.77 -7.17 11.99
N ASP A 50 -6.78 -6.40 12.41
CA ASP A 50 -6.97 -5.19 13.22
C ASP A 50 -7.64 -4.06 12.42
N ALA A 51 -7.32 -3.92 11.12
CA ALA A 51 -8.01 -2.96 10.24
C ALA A 51 -9.51 -3.25 10.14
N LEU A 52 -9.91 -4.53 10.07
CA LEU A 52 -11.32 -4.94 10.06
C LEU A 52 -12.05 -4.54 11.35
N VAL A 53 -11.40 -4.66 12.51
CA VAL A 53 -11.97 -4.22 13.79
C VAL A 53 -12.12 -2.68 13.82
N LEU A 54 -11.19 -1.95 13.21
CA LEU A 54 -11.17 -0.49 13.14
C LEU A 54 -12.06 0.09 12.02
N THR A 55 -12.84 -0.72 11.31
CA THR A 55 -13.71 -0.27 10.20
C THR A 55 -14.59 0.94 10.49
N PRO A 56 -15.16 1.13 11.71
CA PRO A 56 -15.99 2.30 11.99
C PRO A 56 -15.23 3.64 11.89
N ILE A 57 -13.90 3.62 11.97
CA ILE A 57 -13.07 4.85 12.01
C ILE A 57 -12.15 4.99 10.80
N LEU A 58 -12.06 3.99 9.92
CA LEU A 58 -11.15 4.05 8.76
C LEU A 58 -11.47 5.22 7.82
N GLY A 59 -12.74 5.64 7.72
CA GLY A 59 -13.17 6.73 6.84
C GLY A 59 -12.59 8.10 7.17
N GLN A 60 -11.98 8.28 8.35
CA GLN A 60 -11.32 9.53 8.75
C GLN A 60 -9.83 9.58 8.38
N LEU A 61 -9.23 8.42 8.04
CA LEU A 61 -7.79 8.31 7.81
C LEU A 61 -7.35 9.06 6.55
N LEU A 62 -6.18 9.69 6.63
CA LEU A 62 -5.43 10.21 5.49
C LEU A 62 -4.46 9.17 4.94
N SER A 63 -4.03 8.24 5.78
CA SER A 63 -2.99 7.28 5.47
C SER A 63 -3.26 5.92 6.11
N LEU A 64 -3.20 4.86 5.30
CA LEU A 64 -3.46 3.49 5.71
C LEU A 64 -2.41 2.57 5.10
N SER A 65 -1.66 1.87 5.93
CA SER A 65 -0.72 0.82 5.49
C SER A 65 -1.09 -0.51 6.11
N ILE A 66 -1.48 -1.47 5.28
CA ILE A 66 -1.92 -2.79 5.72
C ILE A 66 -0.83 -3.82 5.41
N HIS A 67 -0.40 -4.53 6.44
CA HIS A 67 0.62 -5.57 6.35
C HIS A 67 0.02 -6.96 6.30
N ARG A 68 0.79 -7.85 5.64
CA ARG A 68 0.52 -9.27 5.53
C ARG A 68 -0.87 -9.58 4.97
N SER A 69 -1.34 -8.75 4.03
CA SER A 69 -2.53 -9.08 3.25
C SER A 69 -2.22 -10.23 2.29
N ILE A 70 -3.27 -10.90 1.83
CA ILE A 70 -3.23 -11.98 0.85
C ILE A 70 -4.31 -11.77 -0.20
N ASN A 71 -4.00 -12.04 -1.47
CA ASN A 71 -4.95 -11.99 -2.59
C ASN A 71 -5.79 -10.69 -2.57
N ALA A 72 -7.11 -10.82 -2.57
CA ALA A 72 -8.07 -9.73 -2.68
C ALA A 72 -8.43 -9.05 -1.35
N GLN A 73 -7.65 -9.26 -0.30
CA GLN A 73 -8.00 -8.76 1.04
C GLN A 73 -8.11 -7.24 1.15
N ILE A 74 -7.24 -6.51 0.45
CA ILE A 74 -7.32 -5.04 0.40
C ILE A 74 -8.58 -4.59 -0.36
N PRO A 75 -8.84 -5.08 -1.59
CA PRO A 75 -10.12 -4.86 -2.27
C PRO A 75 -11.35 -5.18 -1.42
N TYR A 76 -11.36 -6.33 -0.75
CA TYR A 76 -12.44 -6.76 0.14
C TYR A 76 -12.69 -5.73 1.24
N LEU A 77 -11.64 -5.26 1.93
CA LEU A 77 -11.76 -4.19 2.92
C LEU A 77 -12.36 -2.93 2.31
N LEU A 78 -11.82 -2.47 1.18
CA LEU A 78 -12.17 -1.19 0.56
C LEU A 78 -13.55 -1.15 -0.10
N ARG A 79 -14.13 -2.30 -0.45
CA ARG A 79 -15.38 -2.37 -1.22
C ARG A 79 -16.50 -3.14 -0.54
N SER A 80 -16.18 -4.22 0.17
CA SER A 80 -17.19 -5.02 0.88
C SER A 80 -17.39 -4.54 2.30
N VAL A 81 -16.29 -4.27 3.03
CA VAL A 81 -16.35 -3.92 4.45
C VAL A 81 -16.58 -2.42 4.63
N CYS A 82 -15.94 -1.60 3.80
CA CYS A 82 -16.18 -0.17 3.70
C CYS A 82 -16.91 0.13 2.37
N PRO A 83 -18.25 -0.04 2.28
CA PRO A 83 -18.97 0.06 0.99
C PRO A 83 -18.84 1.45 0.32
N ASN A 84 -18.73 2.50 1.13
CA ASN A 84 -18.49 3.87 0.67
C ASN A 84 -17.01 4.17 0.34
N GLY A 85 -16.14 3.17 0.46
CA GLY A 85 -14.69 3.33 0.35
C GLY A 85 -14.10 4.20 1.46
N LEU A 86 -12.93 4.74 1.18
CA LEU A 86 -12.11 5.63 2.00
C LEU A 86 -11.77 6.89 1.18
N PRO A 87 -12.75 7.76 0.88
CA PRO A 87 -12.56 8.89 -0.05
C PRO A 87 -11.60 9.96 0.47
N LYS A 88 -11.32 10.02 1.79
CA LYS A 88 -10.34 10.93 2.38
C LYS A 88 -8.90 10.39 2.35
N LEU A 89 -8.73 9.13 1.99
CA LEU A 89 -7.44 8.47 2.01
C LEU A 89 -6.55 9.04 0.90
N LYS A 90 -5.38 9.53 1.29
CA LYS A 90 -4.35 10.08 0.40
C LYS A 90 -3.18 9.14 0.20
N SER A 91 -2.91 8.24 1.15
CA SER A 91 -1.85 7.24 1.03
C SER A 91 -2.32 5.85 1.41
N LEU A 92 -2.00 4.88 0.55
CA LEU A 92 -2.30 3.47 0.76
C LEU A 92 -1.05 2.61 0.57
N GLY A 93 -0.62 1.96 1.64
CA GLY A 93 0.44 0.94 1.62
C GLY A 93 -0.15 -0.46 1.62
N ILE A 94 0.21 -1.27 0.62
CA ILE A 94 -0.24 -2.65 0.44
C ILE A 94 0.93 -3.60 0.68
N GLY A 95 0.98 -4.15 1.89
CA GLY A 95 1.92 -5.17 2.30
C GLY A 95 1.37 -6.57 2.07
N GLN A 96 1.61 -7.16 0.90
CA GLN A 96 1.07 -8.46 0.56
C GLN A 96 2.12 -9.57 0.71
N THR A 97 1.78 -10.70 1.35
CA THR A 97 2.70 -11.85 1.41
C THR A 97 2.70 -12.65 0.11
N ARG A 98 3.88 -13.10 -0.35
CA ARG A 98 4.09 -13.83 -1.61
C ARG A 98 3.34 -15.16 -1.76
N HIS A 99 2.92 -15.79 -0.66
CA HIS A 99 2.41 -17.16 -0.72
C HIS A 99 1.01 -17.28 -0.14
N SER A 100 0.06 -17.62 -1.02
CA SER A 100 -1.22 -18.14 -0.57
C SER A 100 -1.03 -19.59 -0.08
N THR A 101 -0.95 -19.82 1.23
CA THR A 101 -0.89 -21.20 1.75
C THR A 101 -2.26 -21.88 1.59
N ARG A 102 -2.32 -23.22 1.64
CA ARG A 102 -3.61 -23.96 1.67
C ARG A 102 -4.54 -23.47 2.79
N LYS A 103 -4.01 -22.89 3.87
CA LYS A 103 -4.79 -22.32 4.99
C LYS A 103 -5.60 -21.08 4.56
N ASN A 104 -5.14 -20.37 3.54
CA ASN A 104 -5.78 -19.13 3.07
C ASN A 104 -7.15 -19.40 2.42
N LYS A 105 -7.38 -20.62 1.92
CA LYS A 105 -8.66 -21.05 1.32
C LYS A 105 -9.88 -20.88 2.22
N LYS A 106 -9.69 -20.80 3.55
CA LYS A 106 -10.77 -20.65 4.52
C LYS A 106 -11.08 -19.19 4.86
N THR A 107 -10.34 -18.23 4.31
CA THR A 107 -10.58 -16.81 4.58
C THR A 107 -11.43 -16.21 3.47
N GLU A 108 -12.66 -15.82 3.80
CA GLU A 108 -13.64 -15.23 2.86
C GLU A 108 -13.01 -14.12 2.01
N SER A 109 -12.34 -13.19 2.67
CA SER A 109 -11.62 -12.06 2.05
C SER A 109 -10.57 -12.43 0.97
N SER A 110 -10.10 -13.68 0.93
CA SER A 110 -9.07 -14.14 -0.03
C SER A 110 -9.62 -14.74 -1.33
N LEU A 111 -10.92 -15.05 -1.35
CA LEU A 111 -11.63 -15.63 -2.50
C LEU A 111 -12.48 -14.59 -3.25
N TRP A 112 -12.59 -13.41 -2.66
CA TRP A 112 -13.36 -12.30 -3.19
C TRP A 112 -12.71 -11.74 -4.47
N TYR A 113 -13.52 -11.34 -5.44
CA TYR A 113 -13.11 -10.46 -6.52
C TYR A 113 -14.27 -9.55 -6.95
N GLU A 114 -13.93 -8.39 -7.49
CA GLU A 114 -14.88 -7.47 -8.09
C GLU A 114 -14.66 -7.48 -9.59
N THR A 115 -15.71 -7.48 -10.39
CA THR A 115 -15.58 -7.27 -11.84
C THR A 115 -15.25 -5.81 -12.14
N ALA A 116 -14.86 -5.52 -13.40
CA ALA A 116 -14.67 -4.15 -13.85
C ALA A 116 -15.93 -3.28 -13.65
N ASP A 117 -17.13 -3.88 -13.73
CA ASP A 117 -18.42 -3.20 -13.53
C ASP A 117 -18.83 -3.02 -12.07
N GLY A 118 -18.01 -3.47 -11.11
CA GLY A 118 -18.31 -3.32 -9.69
C GLY A 118 -19.13 -4.47 -9.10
N VAL A 119 -19.31 -5.58 -9.83
CA VAL A 119 -20.06 -6.74 -9.33
C VAL A 119 -19.16 -7.59 -8.44
N PHE A 120 -19.62 -7.86 -7.22
CA PHE A 120 -18.91 -8.72 -6.27
C PHE A 120 -19.17 -10.19 -6.56
N VAL A 121 -18.11 -10.97 -6.61
CA VAL A 121 -18.19 -12.41 -6.83
C VAL A 121 -17.23 -13.14 -5.88
N CYS A 122 -17.68 -14.28 -5.36
CA CYS A 122 -16.82 -15.20 -4.62
C CYS A 122 -16.29 -16.25 -5.61
N GLY A 123 -14.98 -16.23 -5.85
CA GLY A 123 -14.32 -17.08 -6.82
C GLY A 123 -13.82 -18.40 -6.25
N LYS A 124 -13.34 -19.27 -7.16
CA LYS A 124 -12.51 -20.41 -6.77
C LYS A 124 -11.13 -19.92 -6.36
N VAL A 125 -10.47 -20.67 -5.47
CA VAL A 125 -9.11 -20.36 -5.00
C VAL A 125 -8.17 -20.19 -6.20
N ARG A 126 -7.70 -18.97 -6.43
CA ARG A 126 -6.53 -18.72 -7.26
C ARG A 126 -5.30 -18.77 -6.36
N TRP A 127 -4.30 -19.55 -6.78
CA TRP A 127 -3.04 -19.63 -6.07
C TRP A 127 -2.20 -18.40 -6.45
N SER A 128 -1.60 -17.74 -5.45
CA SER A 128 -0.56 -16.73 -5.65
C SER A 128 -0.97 -15.52 -6.52
N THR A 129 -2.15 -14.94 -6.29
CA THR A 129 -2.52 -13.67 -6.93
C THR A 129 -2.02 -12.48 -6.11
N SER A 130 -1.33 -11.55 -6.76
CA SER A 130 -1.02 -10.21 -6.28
C SER A 130 -2.22 -9.26 -6.47
N VAL A 131 -2.18 -8.11 -5.80
CA VAL A 131 -3.12 -7.01 -6.06
C VAL A 131 -3.02 -6.46 -7.49
N LEU A 132 -1.88 -6.68 -8.18
CA LEU A 132 -1.69 -6.27 -9.57
C LEU A 132 -2.50 -7.16 -10.54
N ASP A 133 -2.92 -8.36 -10.11
CA ASP A 133 -3.63 -9.36 -10.92
C ASP A 133 -5.14 -9.07 -11.03
N GLY A 134 -5.48 -7.85 -11.44
CA GLY A 134 -6.86 -7.46 -11.73
C GLY A 134 -7.67 -7.04 -10.50
N PHE A 135 -7.04 -6.47 -9.48
CA PHE A 135 -7.74 -5.90 -8.32
C PHE A 135 -7.62 -4.37 -8.22
N MET A 136 -6.84 -3.74 -9.10
CA MET A 136 -6.57 -2.31 -9.02
C MET A 136 -7.82 -1.45 -9.23
N HIS A 137 -8.79 -1.89 -10.06
CA HIS A 137 -10.06 -1.18 -10.20
C HIS A 137 -10.84 -1.07 -8.88
N SER A 138 -10.76 -2.09 -8.02
CA SER A 138 -11.38 -2.07 -6.70
C SER A 138 -10.70 -1.08 -5.77
N VAL A 139 -9.37 -0.99 -5.86
CA VAL A 139 -8.60 0.01 -5.11
C VAL A 139 -8.94 1.42 -5.58
N ILE A 140 -9.05 1.65 -6.89
CA ILE A 140 -9.43 2.93 -7.48
C ILE A 140 -10.81 3.37 -7.00
N ARG A 141 -11.82 2.49 -7.06
CA ARG A 141 -13.17 2.80 -6.56
C ARG A 141 -13.20 3.01 -5.05
N GLY A 142 -12.40 2.23 -4.32
CA GLY A 142 -12.37 2.25 -2.87
C GLY A 142 -11.60 3.43 -2.27
N ALA A 143 -10.61 3.97 -2.97
CA ALA A 143 -9.79 5.09 -2.52
C ALA A 143 -9.43 6.01 -3.71
N PRO A 144 -10.40 6.76 -4.26
CA PRO A 144 -10.20 7.48 -5.52
C PRO A 144 -9.20 8.64 -5.44
N ASN A 145 -8.98 9.19 -4.25
CA ASN A 145 -8.18 10.40 -4.02
C ASN A 145 -6.73 10.13 -3.59
N LEU A 146 -6.20 8.93 -3.87
CA LEU A 146 -4.83 8.60 -3.52
C LEU A 146 -3.82 9.52 -4.22
N GLU A 147 -2.95 10.12 -3.41
CA GLU A 147 -1.75 10.85 -3.81
C GLU A 147 -0.51 9.96 -3.78
N GLU A 148 -0.55 8.89 -2.98
CA GLU A 148 0.53 7.93 -2.79
C GLU A 148 0.01 6.49 -2.73
N ILE A 149 0.68 5.58 -3.44
CA ILE A 149 0.41 4.15 -3.36
C ILE A 149 1.71 3.35 -3.21
N GLY A 150 1.65 2.32 -2.37
CA GLY A 150 2.78 1.54 -1.95
C GLY A 150 2.57 0.04 -2.07
N PHE A 151 3.59 -0.70 -2.47
CA PHE A 151 3.56 -2.16 -2.55
C PHE A 151 4.77 -2.78 -1.85
N HIS A 152 4.56 -3.60 -0.81
CA HIS A 152 5.65 -4.25 -0.07
C HIS A 152 5.25 -5.65 0.41
N GLY A 153 6.17 -6.37 1.07
CA GLY A 153 6.00 -7.76 1.54
C GLY A 153 6.03 -8.82 0.43
N SER A 154 5.89 -8.41 -0.82
CA SER A 154 6.25 -9.15 -2.03
C SER A 154 7.28 -8.33 -2.76
N CYS A 155 8.15 -8.99 -3.53
CA CYS A 155 9.06 -8.25 -4.37
C CYS A 155 8.44 -8.12 -5.74
N TYR A 156 8.55 -6.93 -6.30
CA TYR A 156 8.04 -6.58 -7.61
C TYR A 156 9.18 -6.12 -8.50
N LEU A 157 9.08 -6.39 -9.79
CA LEU A 157 9.88 -5.72 -10.80
C LEU A 157 9.13 -4.47 -11.24
N LEU A 158 9.83 -3.34 -11.41
CA LEU A 158 9.19 -2.11 -11.83
C LEU A 158 8.44 -2.26 -13.18
N ALA A 159 8.94 -3.14 -14.06
CA ALA A 159 8.29 -3.46 -15.33
C ALA A 159 6.89 -4.08 -15.16
N GLU A 160 6.59 -4.77 -14.05
CA GLU A 160 5.26 -5.34 -13.79
C GLU A 160 4.20 -4.24 -13.66
N PHE A 161 4.58 -3.05 -13.18
CA PHE A 161 3.66 -1.92 -13.05
C PHE A 161 3.18 -1.37 -14.40
N MET A 162 3.89 -1.66 -15.50
CA MET A 162 3.41 -1.31 -16.84
C MET A 162 2.09 -1.99 -17.18
N SER A 163 1.88 -3.24 -16.71
CA SER A 163 0.63 -3.97 -16.92
C SER A 163 -0.59 -3.31 -16.25
N ILE A 164 -0.34 -2.49 -15.21
CA ILE A 164 -1.39 -1.76 -14.49
C ILE A 164 -1.30 -0.24 -14.68
N ALA A 165 -0.49 0.26 -15.63
CA ALA A 165 -0.28 1.69 -15.81
C ALA A 165 -1.58 2.46 -16.10
N SER A 166 -2.50 1.88 -16.87
CA SER A 166 -3.82 2.47 -17.13
C SER A 166 -4.65 2.63 -15.85
N HIS A 167 -4.58 1.66 -14.95
CA HIS A 167 -5.21 1.72 -13.62
C HIS A 167 -4.55 2.79 -12.75
N LEU A 168 -3.22 2.83 -12.70
CA LEU A 168 -2.50 3.89 -11.96
C LEU A 168 -2.86 5.28 -12.48
N ASN A 169 -3.00 5.43 -13.81
CA ASN A 169 -3.44 6.67 -14.45
C ASN A 169 -4.93 6.97 -14.24
N SER A 170 -5.71 6.09 -13.62
CA SER A 170 -7.10 6.38 -13.24
C SER A 170 -7.19 7.15 -11.93
N PHE A 171 -6.13 7.14 -11.10
CA PHE A 171 -6.06 8.01 -9.91
C PHE A 171 -5.74 9.45 -10.33
N THR A 172 -6.68 10.37 -10.09
CA THR A 172 -6.56 11.79 -10.51
C THR A 172 -5.51 12.57 -9.72
N HIS A 173 -5.07 12.06 -8.57
CA HIS A 173 -4.15 12.74 -7.67
C HIS A 173 -2.83 12.00 -7.43
N LEU A 174 -2.63 10.82 -8.04
CA LEU A 174 -1.47 9.97 -7.76
C LEU A 174 -0.15 10.62 -8.20
N LYS A 175 0.71 10.90 -7.22
CA LYS A 175 2.03 11.54 -7.40
C LYS A 175 3.17 10.60 -7.02
N HIS A 176 2.95 9.69 -6.08
CA HIS A 176 4.01 8.90 -5.48
C HIS A 176 3.70 7.41 -5.58
N LEU A 177 4.62 6.67 -6.18
CA LEU A 177 4.63 5.21 -6.17
C LEU A 177 5.84 4.74 -5.37
N TYR A 178 5.66 3.79 -4.46
CA TYR A 178 6.78 3.07 -3.88
C TYR A 178 6.56 1.57 -3.93
N PHE A 179 7.62 0.80 -4.11
CA PHE A 179 7.53 -0.66 -4.18
C PHE A 179 8.79 -1.34 -3.64
N GLN A 180 8.64 -2.53 -3.08
CA GLN A 180 9.76 -3.38 -2.68
C GLN A 180 10.22 -4.22 -3.87
N GLY A 181 11.47 -4.07 -4.28
CA GLY A 181 12.05 -4.72 -5.46
C GLY A 181 12.57 -6.14 -5.23
N TYR A 182 12.68 -6.95 -6.29
CA TYR A 182 13.45 -8.20 -6.29
C TYR A 182 14.94 -7.83 -6.37
N ASN A 183 15.65 -7.89 -5.24
CA ASN A 183 17.08 -7.62 -5.12
C ASN A 183 17.47 -6.13 -5.20
N ALA A 184 18.24 -5.69 -4.21
CA ALA A 184 19.05 -4.49 -4.34
C ALA A 184 20.31 -4.88 -5.10
N VAL A 185 20.26 -4.76 -6.42
CA VAL A 185 21.50 -4.74 -7.20
C VAL A 185 22.27 -3.48 -6.74
N PRO A 186 23.61 -3.50 -6.62
CA PRO A 186 24.39 -2.32 -6.30
C PRO A 186 24.01 -1.13 -7.21
N VAL A 187 24.02 0.09 -6.65
CA VAL A 187 23.49 1.32 -7.24
C VAL A 187 23.88 1.52 -8.72
N SER A 188 25.12 1.18 -9.08
CA SER A 188 25.65 1.34 -10.45
C SER A 188 24.99 0.46 -11.52
N GLU A 189 24.48 -0.71 -11.16
CA GLU A 189 23.71 -1.58 -12.05
C GLU A 189 22.20 -1.34 -11.88
N ALA A 190 21.77 -1.00 -10.66
CA ALA A 190 20.40 -0.64 -10.38
C ALA A 190 19.92 0.59 -11.18
N GLU A 191 20.78 1.57 -11.48
CA GLU A 191 20.41 2.71 -12.33
C GLU A 191 20.02 2.30 -13.75
N ARG A 192 20.68 1.28 -14.33
CA ARG A 192 20.33 0.76 -15.66
C ARG A 192 19.02 -0.02 -15.64
N ASP A 193 18.81 -0.85 -14.63
CA ASP A 193 17.61 -1.70 -14.52
C ASP A 193 16.38 -0.98 -13.95
N PHE A 194 16.58 0.10 -13.19
CA PHE A 194 15.52 0.93 -12.64
C PHE A 194 15.14 2.07 -13.58
N GLY A 195 16.10 2.65 -14.29
CA GLY A 195 15.90 3.93 -14.98
C GLY A 195 14.99 3.86 -16.20
N ALA A 196 15.22 2.92 -17.11
CA ALA A 196 14.37 2.77 -18.29
C ALA A 196 12.92 2.37 -17.93
N PRO A 197 12.68 1.42 -17.00
CA PRO A 197 11.31 1.15 -16.53
C PRO A 197 10.68 2.32 -15.80
N ALA A 198 11.43 3.07 -14.97
CA ALA A 198 10.90 4.24 -14.28
C ALA A 198 10.45 5.34 -15.26
N ARG A 199 11.24 5.60 -16.30
CA ARG A 199 10.86 6.54 -17.37
C ARG A 199 9.63 6.06 -18.12
N SER A 200 9.60 4.79 -18.53
CA SER A 200 8.46 4.21 -19.25
C SER A 200 7.17 4.30 -18.44
N LEU A 201 7.22 4.03 -17.14
CA LEU A 201 6.06 4.16 -16.26
C LEU A 201 5.66 5.62 -16.04
N ALA A 202 6.63 6.53 -15.93
CA ALA A 202 6.37 7.97 -15.84
C ALA A 202 5.69 8.51 -17.09
N ASP A 203 6.08 8.06 -18.29
CA ASP A 203 5.41 8.41 -19.54
C ASP A 203 3.96 7.89 -19.56
N ALA A 204 3.73 6.66 -19.08
CA ALA A 204 2.40 6.04 -19.03
C ALA A 204 1.48 6.59 -17.92
N VAL A 205 2.05 7.18 -16.86
CA VAL A 205 1.32 7.75 -15.71
C VAL A 205 1.76 9.21 -15.50
N PRO A 206 1.16 10.17 -16.23
CA PRO A 206 1.67 11.55 -16.32
C PRO A 206 1.68 12.34 -15.02
N ARG A 207 0.96 11.88 -13.99
CA ARG A 207 0.90 12.56 -12.68
C ARG A 207 1.97 12.09 -11.70
N LEU A 208 2.69 11.00 -12.00
CA LEU A 208 3.78 10.56 -11.14
C LEU A 208 4.90 11.60 -11.10
N VAL A 209 5.30 11.91 -9.87
CA VAL A 209 6.40 12.80 -9.49
C VAL A 209 7.58 12.00 -8.96
N THR A 210 7.32 10.91 -8.21
CA THR A 210 8.39 10.04 -7.72
C THR A 210 8.02 8.56 -7.77
N ILE A 211 9.02 7.74 -8.10
CA ILE A 211 8.98 6.28 -7.95
C ILE A 211 10.11 5.87 -7.00
N THR A 212 9.80 5.19 -5.90
CA THR A 212 10.79 4.77 -4.89
C THR A 212 10.89 3.26 -4.81
N ASN A 213 12.08 2.70 -4.96
CA ASN A 213 12.38 1.32 -4.64
C ASN A 213 12.81 1.21 -3.17
N ILE A 214 11.95 0.62 -2.33
CA ILE A 214 12.11 0.48 -0.87
C ILE A 214 12.82 -0.82 -0.46
N SER A 215 13.64 -1.40 -1.33
CA SER A 215 14.36 -2.64 -1.05
C SER A 215 15.31 -2.50 0.17
N PRO A 216 15.38 -3.51 1.05
CA PRO A 216 15.90 -3.38 2.41
C PRO A 216 17.42 -3.24 2.55
N PHE A 217 18.19 -3.37 1.46
CA PHE A 217 19.65 -3.43 1.52
C PHE A 217 20.34 -2.08 1.35
N ASN A 218 19.61 -1.01 1.00
CA ASN A 218 20.18 0.32 0.90
C ASN A 218 19.88 1.11 2.18
N GLU A 219 20.89 1.79 2.74
CA GLU A 219 20.70 2.71 3.88
C GLU A 219 19.71 3.84 3.54
N LEU A 220 19.65 4.21 2.26
CA LEU A 220 18.72 5.16 1.67
C LEU A 220 18.04 4.56 0.44
N TYR A 221 16.75 4.82 0.26
CA TYR A 221 16.01 4.23 -0.85
C TYR A 221 16.31 4.87 -2.17
N THR A 222 16.45 4.06 -3.22
CA THR A 222 16.63 4.55 -4.59
C THR A 222 15.32 5.18 -5.05
N VAL A 223 15.37 6.45 -5.42
CA VAL A 223 14.21 7.20 -5.92
C VAL A 223 14.51 7.75 -7.31
N ALA A 224 13.53 7.61 -8.20
CA ALA A 224 13.45 8.31 -9.48
C ALA A 224 12.56 9.54 -9.29
N ARG A 225 13.12 10.74 -9.46
CA ARG A 225 12.40 12.01 -9.47
C ARG A 225 12.09 12.39 -10.91
N ILE A 226 10.81 12.55 -11.21
CA ILE A 226 10.33 12.78 -12.57
C ILE A 226 10.16 14.30 -12.76
N LYS A 227 10.88 14.87 -13.72
CA LYS A 227 10.67 16.25 -14.18
C LYS A 227 9.91 16.23 -15.50
N ARG A 228 8.99 17.18 -15.65
CA ARG A 228 8.14 17.30 -16.83
C ARG A 228 8.20 18.71 -17.40
N GLY A 229 8.04 18.80 -18.72
CA GLY A 229 7.85 20.06 -19.42
C GLY A 229 6.38 20.50 -19.42
N GLU A 230 6.09 21.59 -20.13
CA GLU A 230 4.76 22.21 -20.19
C GLU A 230 3.66 21.25 -20.70
N ASN A 231 4.01 20.29 -21.55
CA ASN A 231 3.07 19.31 -22.12
C ASN A 231 2.95 18.01 -21.29
N ALA A 232 3.34 18.01 -20.02
CA ALA A 232 3.43 16.83 -19.15
C ALA A 232 4.38 15.71 -19.64
N GLN A 233 5.10 15.93 -20.74
CA GLN A 233 6.14 15.02 -21.24
C GLN A 233 7.31 14.92 -20.25
N VAL A 234 7.86 13.72 -20.07
CA VAL A 234 9.03 13.50 -19.19
C VAL A 234 10.27 14.11 -19.83
N THR A 235 10.82 15.15 -19.21
CA THR A 235 12.05 15.82 -19.67
C THR A 235 13.29 15.20 -19.05
N SER A 236 13.24 14.81 -17.78
CA SER A 236 14.30 14.05 -17.13
C SER A 236 13.77 13.15 -16.01
N VAL A 237 14.55 12.10 -15.73
CA VAL A 237 14.38 11.23 -14.57
C VAL A 237 15.68 11.26 -13.79
N GLU A 238 15.67 11.85 -12.61
CA GLU A 238 16.84 12.04 -11.77
C GLU A 238 16.86 11.00 -10.65
N PHE A 239 17.94 10.24 -10.57
CA PHE A 239 18.12 9.22 -9.54
C PHE A 239 18.80 9.81 -8.31
N GLY A 240 18.46 9.25 -7.16
CA GLY A 240 19.19 9.53 -5.94
C GLY A 240 18.57 8.82 -4.76
N ASN A 241 18.79 9.39 -3.58
CA ASN A 241 18.30 8.87 -2.33
C ASN A 241 16.97 9.52 -1.93
N GLY A 242 16.10 8.75 -1.31
CA GLY A 242 14.79 9.21 -0.87
C GLY A 242 14.16 8.33 0.20
N ASN A 243 12.91 8.66 0.50
CA ASN A 243 12.08 7.99 1.49
C ASN A 243 11.02 7.14 0.77
N GLY A 244 10.53 6.09 1.45
CA GLY A 244 9.46 5.25 0.96
C GLY A 244 8.13 6.01 0.99
N MET A 245 7.40 5.83 2.09
CA MET A 245 6.13 6.51 2.31
C MET A 245 6.37 7.95 2.80
N LYS A 246 5.69 8.92 2.18
CA LYS A 246 5.82 10.35 2.50
C LYS A 246 4.68 10.86 3.36
N ILE A 247 3.45 10.42 3.08
CA ILE A 247 2.25 10.95 3.76
C ILE A 247 2.08 10.26 5.12
N GLY A 248 2.09 11.04 6.19
CA GLY A 248 2.15 10.59 7.59
C GLY A 248 3.56 10.44 8.16
N TYR A 249 4.57 10.86 7.40
CA TYR A 249 5.99 10.81 7.76
C TYR A 249 6.69 12.16 7.55
N GLU A 250 5.93 13.24 7.32
CA GLU A 250 6.43 14.57 6.99
C GLU A 250 7.39 15.10 8.07
N ASP A 251 7.10 14.80 9.34
CA ASP A 251 7.88 15.26 10.50
C ASP A 251 8.85 14.18 11.04
N GLN A 252 9.02 13.05 10.34
CA GLN A 252 9.89 11.98 10.80
C GLN A 252 11.29 12.09 10.19
N ALA A 253 12.31 12.19 11.05
CA ALA A 253 13.71 12.20 10.63
C ALA A 253 14.11 10.92 9.87
N PHE A 254 13.44 9.80 10.16
CA PHE A 254 13.62 8.51 9.49
C PHE A 254 12.25 7.96 9.06
N PRO A 255 11.72 8.40 7.91
CA PRO A 255 10.46 7.90 7.39
C PRO A 255 10.50 6.39 7.26
N TRP A 256 9.38 5.75 7.55
CA TRP A 256 9.40 4.30 7.67
C TRP A 256 9.85 3.60 6.38
N ALA A 257 10.64 2.58 6.64
CA ALA A 257 11.25 1.69 5.69
C ALA A 257 10.79 0.24 5.94
N PRO A 258 10.01 -0.42 5.06
CA PRO A 258 9.74 -1.85 5.21
C PRO A 258 11.03 -2.64 5.17
N ARG A 259 11.43 -3.12 6.35
CA ARG A 259 12.44 -4.16 6.49
C ARG A 259 11.68 -5.46 6.68
N ASP A 260 11.67 -6.30 5.66
CA ASP A 260 11.37 -7.72 5.86
C ASP A 260 12.53 -8.28 6.70
N THR A 261 12.27 -8.56 7.97
CA THR A 261 13.24 -9.25 8.84
C THR A 261 13.17 -10.76 8.62
N MET A 262 12.76 -11.23 7.43
CA MET A 262 12.90 -12.63 7.06
C MET A 262 14.38 -12.90 6.70
N ALA A 263 15.20 -12.92 7.74
CA ALA A 263 16.39 -13.77 7.81
C ALA A 263 15.96 -15.11 8.42
#